data_AF-A0A2G4GCT3-F1
#
_entry.id   AF-A0A2G4GCT3-F1
#
_cell.length_a   1.000
_cell.length_b   1.000
_cell.length_c   1.000
_cell.angle_alpha   90.00
_cell.angle_beta   90.00
_cell.angle_gamma   90.00
#
_symmetry.space_group_name_H-M   'P 1'
#
loop_
_entity.id
_entity.type
_entity.pdbx_description
1 polymer ?
#
loop_
_entity_poly.entity_id
_entity_poly.type
_entity_poly.pdbx_seq_one_letter_code
_entity_poly.pdbx_strand_id
1 'polypeptide(L)'
;MRRSGLQPVPRRTAVGPAPVHHRRRQKRSPLALRGIPTPKHLEGSSVRSLLANPRAPWTQPAITTYRYKNHAVRVEGWRYLRFENGDEELSNEVADPNEWKNLARAPARAA
;
A
#
# COMPACT_ATOMS: atom_id res chain seq x y z
N MET A 1 26.12 -39.78 -9.62
CA MET A 1 25.11 -39.12 -10.47
C MET A 1 25.10 -37.63 -10.14
N ARG A 2 25.33 -36.76 -11.13
CA ARG A 2 25.41 -35.30 -10.99
C ARG A 2 24.00 -34.68 -11.09
N ARG A 3 23.65 -33.74 -10.20
CA ARG A 3 22.58 -32.73 -10.39
C ARG A 3 23.13 -31.42 -9.80
N SER A 4 23.85 -30.66 -10.62
CA SER A 4 23.37 -29.45 -11.31
C SER A 4 22.99 -28.35 -10.32
N GLY A 5 23.92 -27.42 -10.10
CA GLY A 5 23.74 -26.25 -9.25
C GLY A 5 22.72 -25.27 -9.85
N LEU A 6 21.79 -24.83 -9.00
CA LEU A 6 20.99 -23.63 -9.29
C LEU A 6 21.85 -22.41 -8.96
N GLN A 7 22.13 -21.61 -9.98
CA GLN A 7 22.63 -20.25 -9.82
C GLN A 7 21.55 -19.38 -9.15
N PRO A 8 21.91 -18.44 -8.25
CA PRO A 8 20.96 -17.51 -7.66
C PRO A 8 20.44 -16.51 -8.71
N VAL A 9 19.12 -16.40 -8.82
CA VAL A 9 18.43 -15.42 -9.67
C VAL A 9 18.56 -14.03 -9.02
N PRO A 10 18.93 -12.97 -9.76
CA PRO A 10 19.11 -11.64 -9.16
C PRO A 10 17.78 -11.06 -8.65
N ARG A 11 17.82 -10.50 -7.43
CA ARG A 11 16.70 -9.77 -6.82
C ARG A 11 16.33 -8.58 -7.71
N ARG A 12 15.18 -8.68 -8.36
CA ARG A 12 14.58 -7.60 -9.13
C ARG A 12 14.01 -6.58 -8.14
N THR A 13 14.62 -5.40 -8.04
CA THR A 13 14.02 -4.24 -7.38
C THR A 13 12.76 -3.89 -8.15
N ALA A 14 11.61 -4.38 -7.70
CA ALA A 14 10.33 -4.06 -8.31
C ALA A 14 10.03 -2.60 -7.96
N VAL A 15 10.00 -1.75 -8.97
CA VAL A 15 9.43 -0.42 -8.87
C VAL A 15 8.13 -0.48 -9.67
N GLY A 16 7.04 -0.82 -8.97
CA GLY A 16 5.69 -0.94 -9.52
C GLY A 16 4.88 0.36 -9.43
N PRO A 17 3.83 0.53 -10.24
CA PRO A 17 3.06 1.77 -10.29
C PRO A 17 2.19 1.97 -9.03
N ALA A 18 2.00 3.24 -8.65
CA ALA A 18 1.23 3.64 -7.48
C ALA A 18 -0.27 3.27 -7.58
N PRO A 19 -0.90 2.78 -6.49
CA PRO A 19 -2.32 2.42 -6.48
C PRO A 19 -3.25 3.66 -6.45
N VAL A 20 -4.35 3.60 -7.21
CA VAL A 20 -5.41 4.63 -7.30
C VAL A 20 -6.64 4.19 -6.49
N HIS A 21 -7.28 5.10 -5.73
CA HIS A 21 -8.30 4.80 -4.69
C HIS A 21 -9.68 5.44 -4.90
N HIS A 22 -10.74 4.81 -4.37
CA HIS A 22 -12.12 5.32 -4.29
C HIS A 22 -12.57 5.72 -2.86
N ARG A 23 -13.17 6.92 -2.80
CA ARG A 23 -13.92 7.69 -1.76
C ARG A 23 -14.16 7.12 -0.32
N ARG A 24 -13.52 7.74 0.68
CA ARG A 24 -14.08 8.74 1.62
C ARG A 24 -12.94 9.50 2.34
N ARG A 25 -12.93 10.83 2.16
CA ARG A 25 -12.11 11.89 2.83
C ARG A 25 -10.66 11.55 3.27
N GLN A 26 -9.82 11.03 2.38
CA GLN A 26 -8.47 11.61 2.29
C GLN A 26 -8.59 12.79 1.34
N LYS A 27 -8.53 14.03 1.84
CA LYS A 27 -8.42 15.20 0.97
C LYS A 27 -6.99 15.23 0.39
N ARG A 28 -6.67 14.29 -0.50
CA ARG A 28 -5.44 14.33 -1.30
C ARG A 28 -5.46 15.63 -2.08
N SER A 29 -4.41 16.42 -1.98
CA SER A 29 -4.39 17.78 -2.51
C SER A 29 -4.01 17.80 -3.99
N PRO A 30 -4.95 18.03 -4.94
CA PRO A 30 -4.60 18.43 -6.30
C PRO A 30 -4.03 19.86 -6.37
N LEU A 31 -3.98 20.59 -5.24
CA LEU A 31 -3.56 21.99 -5.18
C LEU A 31 -2.08 22.17 -5.53
N ALA A 32 -1.23 21.21 -5.13
CA ALA A 32 0.20 21.22 -5.46
C ALA A 32 0.48 21.08 -6.98
N LEU A 33 -0.47 20.55 -7.74
CA LEU A 33 -0.36 20.48 -9.21
C LEU A 33 -0.63 21.83 -9.87
N ARG A 34 -1.37 22.71 -9.20
CA ARG A 34 -1.77 24.03 -9.69
C ARG A 34 -1.03 25.19 -9.02
N GLY A 35 -0.03 24.90 -8.17
CA GLY A 35 0.74 25.92 -7.45
C GLY A 35 -0.05 26.65 -6.35
N ILE A 36 -1.17 26.08 -5.90
CA ILE A 36 -2.01 26.68 -4.86
C ILE A 36 -1.46 26.27 -3.48
N PRO A 37 -1.30 27.21 -2.52
CA PRO A 37 -0.88 26.90 -1.16
C PRO A 37 -1.76 25.81 -0.53
N THR A 38 -1.14 24.86 0.17
CA THR A 38 -1.86 23.75 0.82
C THR A 38 -2.48 24.24 2.14
N PRO A 39 -3.80 24.19 2.31
CA PRO A 39 -4.45 24.56 3.57
C PRO A 39 -4.00 23.67 4.73
N LYS A 40 -3.85 24.24 5.93
CA LYS A 40 -3.39 23.53 7.14
C LYS A 40 -4.23 22.31 7.55
N HIS A 41 -5.51 22.27 7.15
CA HIS A 41 -6.42 21.16 7.46
C HIS A 41 -6.31 19.99 6.48
N LEU A 42 -5.48 20.10 5.44
CA LEU A 42 -5.24 19.00 4.51
C LEU A 42 -4.19 18.06 5.07
N GLU A 43 -4.55 16.79 5.11
CA GLU A 43 -3.66 15.71 5.51
C GLU A 43 -3.19 14.97 4.26
N GLY A 44 -1.93 14.53 4.28
CA GLY A 44 -1.32 13.73 3.22
C GLY A 44 -0.40 14.52 2.29
N SER A 45 0.51 13.80 1.65
CA SER A 45 1.52 14.39 0.76
C SER A 45 1.03 14.55 -0.66
N SER A 46 1.65 15.49 -1.38
CA SER A 46 1.42 15.66 -2.80
C SER A 46 1.87 14.41 -3.58
N VAL A 47 1.00 13.92 -4.46
CA VAL A 47 1.31 12.81 -5.38
C VAL A 47 1.97 13.30 -6.68
N ARG A 48 2.35 14.58 -6.76
CA ARG A 48 2.95 15.18 -7.97
C ARG A 48 4.16 14.40 -8.48
N SER A 49 5.03 13.93 -7.59
CA SER A 49 6.21 13.13 -7.96
C SER A 49 5.81 11.81 -8.62
N LEU A 50 4.76 11.15 -8.13
CA LEU A 50 4.24 9.91 -8.70
C LEU A 50 3.54 10.13 -10.04
N LEU A 51 2.86 11.27 -10.21
CA LEU A 51 2.24 11.63 -11.49
C LEU A 51 3.29 11.94 -12.57
N ALA A 52 4.41 12.55 -12.20
CA ALA A 52 5.52 12.80 -13.11
C ALA A 52 6.34 11.53 -13.41
N ASN A 53 6.54 10.69 -12.40
CA ASN A 53 7.26 9.42 -12.52
C ASN A 53 6.57 8.35 -11.65
N PRO A 54 5.86 7.39 -12.25
CA PRO A 54 5.21 6.30 -11.52
C PRO A 54 6.17 5.43 -10.71
N ARG A 55 7.47 5.50 -11.01
CA ARG A 55 8.56 4.80 -10.32
C ARG A 55 9.25 5.63 -9.24
N ALA A 56 8.76 6.82 -8.93
CA ALA A 56 9.32 7.63 -7.85
C ALA A 56 9.16 6.91 -6.50
N PRO A 57 10.15 7.01 -5.59
CA PRO A 57 10.04 6.40 -4.27
C PRO A 57 8.84 6.98 -3.51
N TRP A 58 8.12 6.11 -2.81
CA TRP A 58 6.97 6.49 -2.00
C TRP A 58 6.97 5.72 -0.69
N THR A 59 7.26 6.40 0.41
CA THR A 59 7.39 5.79 1.74
C THR A 59 6.11 5.89 2.57
N GLN A 60 5.09 6.60 2.07
CA GLN A 60 3.86 6.85 2.83
C GLN A 60 2.80 5.80 2.53
N PRO A 61 2.22 5.15 3.54
CA PRO A 61 1.13 4.23 3.31
C PRO A 61 -0.11 4.97 2.80
N ALA A 62 -0.90 4.28 1.98
CA ALA A 62 -2.25 4.73 1.68
C ALA A 62 -3.20 4.26 2.79
N ILE A 63 -3.96 5.19 3.37
CA ILE A 63 -4.92 4.91 4.44
C ILE A 63 -6.33 5.22 3.93
N THR A 64 -7.28 4.31 4.13
CA THR A 64 -8.69 4.54 3.80
C THR A 64 -9.54 4.25 5.03
N THR A 65 -10.48 5.14 5.33
CA THR A 65 -11.46 4.94 6.41
C THR A 65 -12.85 4.86 5.81
N TYR A 66 -13.59 3.82 6.18
CA TYR A 66 -14.99 3.64 5.81
C TYR A 66 -15.85 3.56 7.07
N ARG A 67 -16.69 4.57 7.32
CA ARG A 67 -17.47 4.67 8.57
C ARG A 67 -16.57 4.63 9.82
N TYR A 68 -17.17 4.45 10.99
CA TYR A 68 -16.47 4.36 12.25
C TYR A 68 -15.70 3.04 12.35
N LYS A 69 -14.45 3.08 12.81
CA LYS A 69 -13.57 1.92 13.08
C LYS A 69 -13.26 0.96 11.94
N ASN A 70 -13.71 1.18 10.69
CA ASN A 70 -13.22 0.40 9.56
C ASN A 70 -12.11 1.15 8.82
N HIS A 71 -10.92 0.57 8.82
CA HIS A 71 -9.71 1.18 8.29
C HIS A 71 -8.94 0.19 7.40
N ALA A 72 -8.35 0.72 6.35
CA ALA A 72 -7.43 0.01 5.48
C ALA A 72 -6.08 0.74 5.43
N VAL A 73 -4.99 0.01 5.51
CA VAL A 73 -3.63 0.50 5.30
C VAL A 73 -2.99 -0.31 4.17
N ARG A 74 -2.39 0.37 3.19
CA ARG A 74 -1.73 -0.28 2.05
C ARG A 74 -0.35 0.29 1.81
N VAL A 75 0.61 -0.60 1.61
CA VAL A 75 1.96 -0.33 1.10
C VAL A 75 2.20 -1.22 -0.12
N GLU A 76 3.36 -1.11 -0.75
CA GLU A 76 3.68 -1.96 -1.90
C GLU A 76 3.62 -3.45 -1.51
N GLY A 77 2.73 -4.19 -2.17
CA GLY A 77 2.59 -5.64 -1.99
C GLY A 77 1.87 -6.10 -0.74
N TRP A 78 1.40 -5.18 0.12
CA TRP A 78 0.76 -5.53 1.38
C TRP A 78 -0.47 -4.67 1.65
N ARG A 79 -1.49 -5.32 2.19
CA ARG A 79 -2.74 -4.69 2.59
C ARG A 79 -3.17 -5.19 3.95
N TYR A 80 -3.53 -4.25 4.81
CA TYR A 80 -4.09 -4.50 6.13
C TYR A 80 -5.48 -3.86 6.24
N LEU A 81 -6.44 -4.61 6.77
CA LEU A 81 -7.80 -4.15 7.05
C LEU A 81 -8.10 -4.42 8.53
N ARG A 82 -8.76 -3.45 9.15
CA ARG A 82 -9.38 -3.60 10.46
C ARG A 82 -10.84 -3.20 10.34
N PHE A 83 -11.72 -4.04 10.85
CA PHE A 83 -13.16 -3.83 10.84
C PHE A 83 -13.66 -3.34 12.21
N GLU A 84 -14.84 -2.74 12.21
CA GLU A 84 -15.48 -2.19 13.42
C GLU A 84 -15.70 -3.25 14.51
N ASN A 85 -16.03 -4.48 14.11
CA ASN A 85 -16.25 -5.62 15.00
C ASN A 85 -14.96 -6.20 15.60
N GLY A 86 -13.79 -5.64 15.24
CA GLY A 86 -12.48 -6.10 15.72
C GLY A 86 -11.83 -7.17 14.84
N ASP A 87 -12.48 -7.61 13.75
CA ASP A 87 -11.82 -8.48 12.79
C ASP A 87 -10.71 -7.76 12.04
N GLU A 88 -9.69 -8.54 11.66
CA GLU A 88 -8.50 -8.07 10.98
C GLU A 88 -8.19 -8.97 9.78
N GLU A 89 -7.69 -8.36 8.71
CA GLU A 89 -7.23 -9.05 7.52
C GLU A 89 -5.87 -8.51 7.09
N LEU A 90 -4.91 -9.40 6.90
CA LEU A 90 -3.57 -9.06 6.40
C LEU A 90 -3.27 -9.90 5.17
N SER A 91 -3.01 -9.24 4.05
CA SER A 91 -2.78 -9.89 2.76
C SER A 91 -1.41 -9.49 2.19
N ASN A 92 -0.66 -10.47 1.71
CA ASN A 92 0.54 -10.26 0.91
C ASN A 92 0.15 -10.42 -0.58
N GLU A 93 -0.17 -9.31 -1.23
CA GLU A 93 -0.63 -9.27 -2.63
C GLU A 93 0.43 -9.79 -3.61
N VAL A 94 1.72 -9.82 -3.22
CA VAL A 94 2.81 -10.37 -4.05
C VAL A 94 2.81 -11.90 -4.02
N ALA A 95 2.60 -12.48 -2.83
CA ALA A 95 2.59 -13.93 -2.63
C ALA A 95 1.22 -14.55 -2.95
N ASP A 96 0.15 -13.77 -2.82
CA ASP A 96 -1.23 -14.19 -3.05
C ASP A 96 -2.02 -13.08 -3.77
N PRO A 97 -1.89 -12.97 -5.11
CA PRO A 97 -2.55 -11.92 -5.90
C PRO A 97 -4.08 -11.94 -5.85
N ASN A 98 -4.67 -13.06 -5.41
CA ASN A 98 -6.11 -13.21 -5.29
C ASN A 98 -6.62 -12.99 -3.85
N GLU A 99 -5.72 -12.65 -2.90
CA GLU A 99 -6.04 -12.36 -1.50
C GLU A 99 -6.85 -13.50 -0.81
N TRP A 100 -6.58 -14.76 -1.13
CA TRP A 100 -7.32 -15.90 -0.56
C TRP A 100 -6.92 -16.22 0.88
N LYS A 101 -5.71 -15.83 1.30
CA LYS A 101 -5.16 -16.13 2.63
C LYS A 101 -5.12 -14.90 3.51
N ASN A 102 -5.91 -14.92 4.58
CA ASN A 102 -5.78 -13.96 5.67
C ASN A 102 -4.63 -14.35 6.61
N LEU A 103 -3.60 -13.51 6.67
CA LEU A 103 -2.40 -13.71 7.50
C LEU A 103 -2.52 -13.10 8.91
N ALA A 104 -3.57 -12.34 9.22
CA ALA A 104 -3.70 -11.63 10.50
C ALA A 104 -3.83 -12.59 11.70
N ARG A 105 -4.32 -13.81 11.45
CA ARG A 105 -4.51 -14.86 12.47
C ARG A 105 -3.49 -16.00 12.36
N ALA A 106 -2.51 -15.88 11.47
CA ALA A 106 -1.48 -16.91 11.32
C ALA A 106 -0.53 -16.89 12.53
N PRO A 107 -0.29 -18.03 13.21
CA PRO A 107 0.70 -18.08 14.28
C PRO A 107 2.07 -17.74 13.68
N ALA A 108 2.68 -16.68 14.22
CA ALA A 108 3.93 -16.06 13.80
C ALA A 108 3.87 -15.24 12.49
N ARG A 109 3.76 -13.91 12.64
CA ARG A 109 4.74 -12.92 12.16
C ARG A 109 4.70 -11.66 13.04
N ALA A 110 5.28 -11.74 14.23
CA ALA A 110 5.82 -10.55 14.88
C ALA A 110 7.21 -10.31 14.26
N ALA A 111 7.41 -9.15 13.67
CA ALA A 111 8.72 -8.60 13.32
C ALA A 111 8.85 -7.27 14.05
#